data_AF-A0A1M8ABD7-F1
#
_entry.id   AF-A0A1M8ABD7-F1
#
_cell.length_a   1.000
_cell.length_b   1.000
_cell.length_c   1.000
_cell.angle_alpha   90.00
_cell.angle_beta   90.00
_cell.angle_gamma   90.00
#
_symmetry.space_group_name_H-M   'P 1'
#
loop_
_entity.id
_entity.type
_entity.pdbx_description
1 polymer ?
#
loop_
_entity_poly.entity_id
_entity_poly.type
_entity_poly.pdbx_seq_one_letter_code
_entity_poly.pdbx_strand_id
1 'polypeptide(L)'
;MTVLLHECDDLLEFEQAERACRVSRDTPPSQDVQDIENCMFNYKLAVEAVRVMQRQHPPPEDPDETMVGDMEPKIPEIRHLSDDERAKLESDHSEMVDAMKAAHKQELAQLAEVHRRSNEELFTSHAAELARAYSGRTKELEELRSEHEATLATTSQMYEERLAHSKVAQSEAASHHAAQIRCHTSAHTDTLQKTLHLDSAMEELEFNLNQNTTKLTTMQHRMDTYEAYVWQLEKQYRDALEAHASLRIAHHTLSTEHELASRRLAELETSVTERDEAVVRTQTQLEHTQAALDQRDSELASKSSRLADAENQLAELQSELERSTQIQTNVDQVLQQLAVSEAQVADLQKQLKSLELVKAERVQWAGEMHELQKMLSMYKSSASHAEQEQERAKEQMEKLQAEFFVLEQALVDREADIRALKESKRRYAEQIRTERAEHAAKRDADQNAALLTQRVADLELELSAKASEIEEADTRMLLVMKENKRLAAQVKALRNETKRALQDVTNNQASNGSPEKPDASLPNRLARLRPVS
;
A
#
# COMPACT_ATOMS: atom_id res chain seq x y z
N MET A 1 -100.50 57.15 -87.20
CA MET A 1 -100.19 56.16 -88.25
C MET A 1 -98.73 55.72 -88.23
N THR A 2 -97.79 56.59 -87.80
CA THR A 2 -96.37 56.25 -87.56
C THR A 2 -96.11 55.41 -86.30
N VAL A 3 -96.90 55.58 -85.24
CA VAL A 3 -96.75 54.78 -84.00
C VAL A 3 -97.15 53.30 -84.22
N LEU A 4 -98.20 53.06 -85.00
CA LEU A 4 -98.66 51.70 -85.34
C LEU A 4 -97.70 50.95 -86.27
N LEU A 5 -96.87 51.65 -87.04
CA LEU A 5 -95.85 51.01 -87.89
C LEU A 5 -94.63 50.58 -87.05
N HIS A 6 -94.27 51.35 -86.02
CA HIS A 6 -93.17 50.98 -85.12
C HIS A 6 -93.51 49.78 -84.24
N GLU A 7 -94.75 49.69 -83.75
CA GLU A 7 -95.20 48.52 -82.99
C GLU A 7 -95.27 47.24 -83.86
N CYS A 8 -95.46 47.37 -85.18
CA CYS A 8 -95.38 46.23 -86.10
C CYS A 8 -93.93 45.80 -86.39
N ASP A 9 -92.98 46.74 -86.42
CA ASP A 9 -91.56 46.44 -86.59
C ASP A 9 -90.99 45.73 -85.35
N ASP A 10 -91.37 46.17 -84.14
CA ASP A 10 -90.97 45.52 -82.88
C ASP A 10 -91.51 44.08 -82.77
N LEU A 11 -92.73 43.83 -83.24
CA LEU A 11 -93.32 42.49 -83.28
C LEU A 11 -92.64 41.58 -84.31
N LEU A 12 -92.17 42.12 -85.43
CA LEU A 12 -91.40 41.39 -86.44
C LEU A 12 -89.98 41.06 -85.93
N GLU A 13 -89.34 41.97 -85.20
CA GLU A 13 -88.05 41.70 -84.54
C GLU A 13 -88.17 40.61 -83.48
N PHE A 14 -89.26 40.63 -82.70
CA PHE A 14 -89.53 39.60 -81.71
C PHE A 14 -89.80 38.22 -82.34
N GLU A 15 -90.54 38.15 -83.45
CA GLU A 15 -90.77 36.90 -84.17
C GLU A 15 -89.48 36.35 -84.80
N GLN A 16 -88.60 37.22 -85.30
CA GLN A 16 -87.28 36.83 -85.83
C GLN A 16 -86.35 36.31 -84.72
N ALA A 17 -86.36 36.93 -83.55
CA ALA A 17 -85.62 36.46 -82.37
C ALA A 17 -86.16 35.13 -81.84
N GLU A 18 -87.47 34.91 -81.87
CA GLU A 18 -88.09 33.65 -81.46
C GLU A 18 -87.77 32.51 -82.45
N ARG A 19 -87.76 32.80 -83.77
CA ARG A 19 -87.34 31.83 -84.80
C ARG A 19 -85.87 31.45 -84.67
N ALA A 20 -84.99 32.40 -84.36
CA ALA A 20 -83.56 32.13 -84.13
C ALA A 20 -83.34 31.23 -82.90
N CYS A 21 -84.11 31.43 -81.82
CA CYS A 21 -84.05 30.57 -80.63
C CYS A 21 -84.63 29.17 -80.85
N ARG A 22 -85.65 29.00 -81.70
CA ARG A 22 -86.24 27.69 -82.03
C ARG A 22 -85.30 26.82 -82.86
N VAL A 23 -84.53 27.40 -83.79
CA VAL A 23 -83.55 26.67 -84.61
C VAL A 23 -82.40 26.09 -83.76
N SER A 24 -82.05 26.72 -82.64
CA SER A 24 -80.99 26.24 -81.74
C SER A 24 -81.45 25.10 -80.79
N ARG A 25 -82.75 24.83 -80.69
CA ARG A 25 -83.32 23.84 -79.75
C ARG A 25 -83.60 22.47 -80.39
N ASP A 26 -83.70 22.41 -81.71
CA ASP A 26 -84.10 21.20 -82.46
C ASP A 26 -82.92 20.47 -83.14
N THR A 27 -81.70 21.00 -83.06
CA THR A 27 -80.48 20.26 -83.42
C THR A 27 -79.88 19.60 -82.18
N PRO A 28 -79.81 18.25 -82.11
CA PRO A 28 -79.12 17.61 -81.00
C PRO A 28 -77.64 18.05 -81.02
N PRO A 29 -77.09 18.50 -79.87
CA PRO A 29 -75.68 18.87 -79.81
C PRO A 29 -74.84 17.66 -80.22
N SER A 30 -73.80 17.88 -81.03
CA SER A 30 -72.85 16.85 -81.41
C SER A 30 -72.29 16.16 -80.17
N GLN A 31 -72.14 14.84 -80.23
CA GLN A 31 -71.73 13.96 -79.13
C GLN A 31 -70.46 14.45 -78.40
N ASP A 32 -69.54 15.10 -79.13
CA ASP A 32 -68.33 15.71 -78.58
C ASP A 32 -68.58 16.86 -77.59
N VAL A 33 -69.61 17.69 -77.80
CA VAL A 33 -69.96 18.80 -76.89
C VAL A 33 -70.55 18.23 -75.60
N GLN A 34 -71.34 17.16 -75.72
CA GLN A 34 -71.96 16.49 -74.60
C GLN A 34 -70.93 15.71 -73.77
N ASP A 35 -69.91 15.14 -74.41
CA ASP A 35 -68.79 14.50 -73.73
C ASP A 35 -67.88 15.52 -73.02
N ILE A 36 -67.67 16.70 -73.59
CA ILE A 36 -66.95 17.80 -72.92
C ILE A 36 -67.74 18.32 -71.72
N GLU A 37 -69.05 18.50 -71.84
CA GLU A 37 -69.92 18.91 -70.73
C GLU A 37 -69.95 17.85 -69.62
N ASN A 38 -70.01 16.56 -69.98
CA ASN A 38 -69.92 15.44 -69.03
C ASN A 38 -68.55 15.38 -68.35
N CYS A 39 -67.45 15.62 -69.09
CA CYS A 39 -66.10 15.69 -68.51
C CYS A 39 -65.95 16.87 -67.55
N MET A 40 -66.48 18.04 -67.89
CA MET A 40 -66.47 19.20 -67.00
C MET A 40 -67.34 19.00 -65.77
N PHE A 41 -68.49 18.33 -65.91
CA PHE A 41 -69.35 17.96 -64.80
C PHE A 41 -68.67 16.98 -63.85
N ASN A 42 -68.07 15.91 -64.39
CA ASN A 42 -67.33 14.91 -63.61
C ASN A 42 -66.10 15.52 -62.92
N TYR A 43 -65.41 16.44 -63.59
CA TYR A 43 -64.29 17.17 -63.00
C TYR A 43 -64.74 18.07 -61.83
N LYS A 44 -65.83 18.82 -62.00
CA LYS A 44 -66.41 19.63 -60.91
C LYS A 44 -66.87 18.77 -59.73
N LEU A 45 -67.49 17.63 -60.01
CA LEU A 45 -67.94 16.69 -58.97
C LEU A 45 -66.75 16.09 -58.21
N ALA A 46 -65.66 15.74 -58.91
CA ALA A 46 -64.45 15.21 -58.30
C ALA A 46 -63.73 16.26 -57.43
N VAL A 47 -63.61 17.51 -57.91
CA VAL A 47 -63.02 18.62 -57.13
C VAL A 47 -63.84 18.89 -55.86
N GLU A 48 -65.16 18.86 -55.97
CA GLU A 48 -66.02 19.10 -54.81
C GLU A 48 -65.98 17.92 -53.82
N ALA A 49 -65.88 16.68 -54.30
CA ALA A 49 -65.66 15.50 -53.46
C ALA A 49 -64.32 15.58 -52.70
N VAL A 50 -63.24 15.99 -53.36
CA VAL A 50 -61.93 16.20 -52.72
C VAL A 50 -62.01 17.29 -51.65
N ARG A 51 -62.68 18.42 -51.94
CA ARG A 51 -62.89 19.49 -50.95
C ARG A 51 -63.71 19.03 -49.75
N VAL A 52 -64.74 18.20 -49.97
CA VAL A 52 -65.55 17.63 -48.87
C VAL A 52 -64.70 16.67 -48.03
N MET A 53 -63.87 15.83 -48.65
CA MET A 53 -62.95 14.95 -47.91
C MET A 53 -61.90 15.74 -47.12
N GLN A 54 -61.34 16.82 -47.69
CA GLN A 54 -60.40 17.71 -46.99
C GLN A 54 -61.03 18.49 -45.84
N ARG A 55 -62.36 18.72 -45.86
CA ARG A 55 -63.10 19.33 -44.74
C ARG A 55 -63.50 18.33 -43.67
N GLN A 56 -63.73 17.07 -44.02
CA GLN A 56 -64.09 16.01 -43.06
C GLN A 56 -62.87 15.35 -42.41
N HIS A 57 -61.71 15.42 -43.06
CA HIS A 57 -60.42 15.03 -42.52
C HIS A 57 -59.46 16.20 -42.70
N PRO A 58 -59.38 17.15 -41.74
CA PRO A 58 -58.27 18.09 -41.73
C PRO A 58 -56.97 17.27 -41.74
N PRO A 59 -55.96 17.67 -42.53
CA PRO A 59 -54.67 17.00 -42.48
C PRO A 59 -54.19 17.01 -41.02
N PRO A 60 -53.66 15.89 -40.49
CA PRO A 60 -53.02 15.92 -39.18
C PRO A 60 -51.98 17.04 -39.23
N GLU A 61 -52.04 17.92 -38.23
CA GLU A 61 -50.94 18.84 -37.96
C GLU A 61 -49.69 17.96 -37.88
N ASP A 62 -48.79 18.20 -38.84
CA ASP A 62 -47.45 17.64 -38.88
C ASP A 62 -47.33 16.10 -39.09
N PRO A 63 -47.03 15.62 -40.33
CA PRO A 63 -46.71 14.20 -40.55
C PRO A 63 -45.40 13.75 -39.89
N ASP A 64 -44.62 14.68 -39.33
CA ASP A 64 -43.39 14.41 -38.56
C ASP A 64 -43.58 14.50 -37.05
N GLU A 65 -44.79 14.78 -36.55
CA GLU A 65 -45.13 14.61 -35.14
C GLU A 65 -45.32 13.12 -34.86
N THR A 66 -44.20 12.39 -34.86
CA THR A 66 -44.13 11.04 -34.32
C THR A 66 -44.76 11.09 -32.93
N MET A 67 -45.86 10.37 -32.77
CA MET A 67 -46.49 10.03 -31.49
C MET A 67 -45.52 9.22 -30.62
N VAL A 68 -44.43 9.84 -30.21
CA VAL A 68 -43.70 9.48 -29.00
C VAL A 68 -44.52 10.09 -27.89
N GLY A 69 -45.67 9.46 -27.60
CA GLY A 69 -46.36 9.75 -26.35
C GLY A 69 -45.35 9.64 -25.22
N ASP A 70 -45.46 10.53 -24.23
CA ASP A 70 -44.69 10.61 -22.99
C ASP A 70 -44.80 9.32 -22.15
N MET A 71 -44.36 8.21 -22.73
CA MET A 71 -44.01 6.99 -22.08
C MET A 71 -42.51 7.09 -21.93
N GLU A 72 -42.07 7.77 -20.86
CA GLU A 72 -40.77 7.46 -20.28
C GLU A 72 -40.68 5.93 -20.26
N PRO A 73 -39.77 5.31 -21.02
CA PRO A 73 -39.57 3.89 -20.87
C PRO A 73 -39.15 3.72 -19.42
N LYS A 74 -39.99 3.06 -18.62
CA LYS A 74 -39.58 2.50 -17.34
C LYS A 74 -38.50 1.49 -17.66
N ILE A 75 -37.27 1.96 -17.80
CA ILE A 75 -36.07 1.15 -17.87
C ILE A 75 -36.07 0.39 -16.54
N PRO A 76 -36.32 -0.93 -16.53
CA PRO A 76 -36.24 -1.71 -15.32
C PRO A 76 -34.84 -1.54 -14.77
N GLU A 77 -34.73 -1.26 -13.47
CA GLU A 77 -33.49 -0.93 -12.77
C GLU A 77 -32.30 -1.82 -13.18
N ILE A 78 -31.46 -1.35 -14.10
CA ILE A 78 -30.16 -1.96 -14.46
C ILE A 78 -29.10 -1.65 -13.38
N ARG A 79 -29.51 -1.49 -12.11
CA ARG A 79 -28.60 -1.13 -11.00
C ARG A 79 -27.97 -2.35 -10.32
N HIS A 80 -28.27 -3.56 -10.80
CA HIS A 80 -27.80 -4.82 -10.20
C HIS A 80 -27.14 -5.81 -11.17
N LEU A 81 -26.86 -5.40 -12.42
CA LEU A 81 -26.07 -6.21 -13.33
C LEU A 81 -24.59 -6.05 -12.98
N SER A 82 -23.86 -7.16 -12.95
CA SER A 82 -22.40 -7.13 -12.88
C SER A 82 -21.81 -6.42 -14.11
N ASP A 83 -20.62 -5.85 -13.98
CA ASP A 83 -19.95 -5.15 -15.10
C ASP A 83 -19.80 -6.06 -16.34
N ASP A 84 -19.64 -7.37 -16.13
CA ASP A 84 -19.59 -8.38 -17.20
C ASP A 84 -20.93 -8.56 -17.92
N GLU A 85 -22.04 -8.55 -17.19
CA GLU A 85 -23.40 -8.64 -17.77
C GLU A 85 -23.76 -7.36 -18.51
N ARG A 86 -23.29 -6.20 -18.03
CA ARG A 86 -23.48 -4.91 -18.69
C ARG A 86 -22.67 -4.81 -19.98
N ALA A 87 -21.39 -5.22 -19.96
CA ALA A 87 -20.56 -5.28 -21.16
C ALA A 87 -21.13 -6.24 -22.22
N LYS A 88 -21.68 -7.37 -21.78
CA LYS A 88 -22.37 -8.31 -22.68
C LYS A 88 -23.63 -7.71 -23.28
N LEU A 89 -24.46 -7.02 -22.49
CA LEU A 89 -25.67 -6.37 -22.97
C LEU A 89 -25.35 -5.23 -23.95
N GLU A 90 -24.28 -4.47 -23.71
CA GLU A 90 -23.80 -3.42 -24.61
C GLU A 90 -23.27 -4.02 -25.92
N SER A 91 -22.56 -5.16 -25.86
CA SER A 91 -22.13 -5.91 -27.05
C SER A 91 -23.33 -6.43 -27.85
N ASP A 92 -24.29 -7.08 -27.20
CA ASP A 92 -25.50 -7.62 -27.83
C ASP A 92 -26.35 -6.50 -28.46
N HIS A 93 -26.44 -5.34 -27.79
CA HIS A 93 -27.13 -4.17 -28.32
C HIS A 93 -26.38 -3.57 -29.52
N SER A 94 -25.05 -3.47 -29.46
CA SER A 94 -24.25 -3.00 -30.59
C SER A 94 -24.41 -3.92 -31.81
N GLU A 95 -24.35 -5.24 -31.60
CA GLU A 95 -24.58 -6.23 -32.65
C GLU A 95 -26.00 -6.13 -33.23
N MET A 96 -27.02 -5.92 -32.40
CA MET A 96 -28.40 -5.73 -32.84
C MET A 96 -28.56 -4.44 -33.66
N VAL A 97 -27.95 -3.33 -33.22
CA VAL A 97 -27.98 -2.06 -33.93
C VAL A 97 -27.26 -2.18 -35.28
N ASP A 98 -26.12 -2.86 -35.32
CA ASP A 98 -25.39 -3.08 -36.58
C ASP A 98 -26.15 -4.01 -37.52
N ALA A 99 -26.84 -5.03 -37.00
CA ALA A 99 -27.75 -5.88 -37.77
C ALA A 99 -28.94 -5.08 -38.33
N MET A 100 -29.54 -4.18 -37.54
CA MET A 100 -30.61 -3.29 -38.00
C MET A 100 -30.12 -2.31 -39.06
N LYS A 101 -28.93 -1.72 -38.91
CA LYS A 101 -28.32 -0.87 -39.93
C LYS A 101 -28.04 -1.63 -41.22
N ALA A 102 -27.57 -2.87 -41.12
CA ALA A 102 -27.34 -3.73 -42.28
C ALA A 102 -28.65 -4.09 -43.00
N ALA A 103 -29.70 -4.43 -42.25
CA ALA A 103 -31.04 -4.69 -42.78
C ALA A 103 -31.62 -3.45 -43.47
N HIS A 104 -31.56 -2.29 -42.83
CA HIS A 104 -32.05 -1.04 -43.40
C HIS A 104 -31.28 -0.63 -44.66
N LYS A 105 -29.95 -0.83 -44.68
CA LYS A 105 -29.13 -0.63 -45.89
C LYS A 105 -29.55 -1.57 -47.03
N GLN A 106 -29.90 -2.81 -46.71
CA GLN A 106 -30.40 -3.78 -47.68
C GLN A 106 -31.79 -3.38 -48.20
N GLU A 107 -32.69 -2.91 -47.35
CA GLU A 107 -34.01 -2.39 -47.74
C GLU A 107 -33.88 -1.17 -48.65
N LEU A 108 -33.00 -0.22 -48.32
CA LEU A 108 -32.73 0.94 -49.17
C LEU A 108 -32.18 0.54 -50.55
N ALA A 109 -31.30 -0.47 -50.60
CA ALA A 109 -30.79 -1.00 -51.86
C ALA A 109 -31.89 -1.69 -52.68
N GLN A 110 -32.80 -2.42 -52.03
CA GLN A 110 -33.96 -3.03 -52.70
C GLN A 110 -34.93 -1.98 -53.22
N LEU A 111 -35.21 -0.94 -52.44
CA LEU A 111 -36.09 0.16 -52.84
C LEU A 111 -35.50 0.95 -54.02
N ALA A 112 -34.20 1.23 -54.00
CA ALA A 112 -33.50 1.86 -55.11
C ALA A 112 -33.59 1.02 -56.39
N GLU A 113 -33.46 -0.30 -56.28
CA GLU A 113 -33.59 -1.22 -57.41
C GLU A 113 -35.03 -1.30 -57.95
N VAL A 114 -36.04 -1.27 -57.07
CA VAL A 114 -37.46 -1.18 -57.47
C VAL A 114 -37.74 0.13 -58.18
N HIS A 115 -37.27 1.26 -57.65
CA HIS A 115 -37.41 2.56 -58.31
C HIS A 115 -36.69 2.60 -59.66
N ARG A 116 -35.50 2.01 -59.76
CA ARG A 116 -34.75 1.90 -61.02
C ARG A 116 -35.55 1.13 -62.07
N ARG A 117 -36.12 -0.03 -61.71
CA ARG A 117 -36.97 -0.82 -62.61
C ARG A 117 -38.24 -0.08 -63.01
N SER A 118 -38.93 0.54 -62.04
CA SER A 118 -40.12 1.33 -62.32
C SER A 118 -39.84 2.49 -63.28
N ASN A 119 -38.68 3.14 -63.14
CA ASN A 119 -38.27 4.19 -64.07
C ASN A 119 -37.96 3.64 -65.47
N GLU A 120 -37.26 2.50 -65.57
CA GLU A 120 -37.02 1.84 -66.87
C GLU A 120 -38.32 1.41 -67.56
N GLU A 121 -39.29 0.87 -66.81
CA GLU A 121 -40.62 0.53 -67.32
C GLU A 121 -41.39 1.77 -67.77
N LEU A 122 -41.32 2.87 -67.02
CA LEU A 122 -41.94 4.14 -67.40
C LEU A 122 -41.30 4.71 -68.68
N PHE A 123 -39.97 4.71 -68.78
CA PHE A 123 -39.26 5.20 -69.96
C PHE A 123 -39.57 4.35 -71.19
N THR A 124 -39.62 3.03 -71.06
CA THR A 124 -39.96 2.13 -72.16
C THR A 124 -41.43 2.27 -72.59
N SER A 125 -42.36 2.43 -71.64
CA SER A 125 -43.78 2.71 -71.93
C SER A 125 -43.93 4.04 -72.66
N HIS A 126 -43.31 5.10 -72.16
CA HIS A 126 -43.36 6.43 -72.77
C HIS A 126 -42.72 6.44 -74.17
N ALA A 127 -41.60 5.75 -74.37
CA ALA A 127 -41.00 5.58 -75.69
C ALA A 127 -41.92 4.84 -76.66
N ALA A 128 -42.63 3.81 -76.19
CA ALA A 128 -43.61 3.08 -77.00
C ALA A 128 -44.86 3.92 -77.32
N GLU A 129 -45.29 4.80 -76.42
CA GLU A 129 -46.38 5.76 -76.63
C GLU A 129 -46.00 6.83 -77.64
N LEU A 130 -44.79 7.40 -77.52
CA LEU A 130 -44.25 8.33 -78.51
C LEU A 130 -44.15 7.69 -79.89
N ALA A 131 -43.64 6.46 -79.98
CA ALA A 131 -43.57 5.73 -81.24
C ALA A 131 -44.96 5.50 -81.85
N ARG A 132 -45.97 5.15 -81.03
CA ARG A 132 -47.37 5.02 -81.47
C ARG A 132 -47.92 6.35 -81.98
N ALA A 133 -47.71 7.45 -81.25
CA ALA A 133 -48.16 8.79 -81.64
C ALA A 133 -47.52 9.26 -82.95
N TYR A 134 -46.20 9.04 -83.13
CA TYR A 134 -45.52 9.32 -84.39
C TYR A 134 -46.06 8.45 -85.54
N SER A 135 -46.35 7.17 -85.30
CA SER A 135 -46.95 6.29 -86.32
C SER A 135 -48.39 6.70 -86.68
N GLY A 136 -49.17 7.18 -85.71
CA GLY A 136 -50.53 7.67 -85.93
C GLY A 136 -50.52 8.93 -86.78
N ARG A 137 -49.70 9.91 -86.39
CA ARG A 137 -49.56 11.18 -87.11
C ARG A 137 -49.03 11.01 -88.53
N THR A 138 -48.12 10.06 -88.75
CA THR A 138 -47.63 9.76 -90.10
C THR A 138 -48.70 9.15 -90.98
N LYS A 139 -49.56 8.27 -90.44
CA LYS A 139 -50.72 7.74 -91.17
C LYS A 139 -51.75 8.82 -91.50
N GLU A 140 -52.08 9.68 -90.54
CA GLU A 140 -53.00 10.82 -90.76
C GLU A 140 -52.47 11.77 -91.84
N LEU A 141 -51.16 12.04 -91.87
CA LEU A 141 -50.55 12.86 -92.91
C LEU A 141 -50.60 12.19 -94.30
N GLU A 142 -50.42 10.87 -94.37
CA GLU A 142 -50.53 10.11 -95.62
C GLU A 142 -51.98 10.07 -96.13
N GLU A 143 -52.96 9.93 -95.24
CA GLU A 143 -54.39 9.99 -95.55
C GLU A 143 -54.80 11.36 -96.06
N LEU A 144 -54.44 12.44 -95.35
CA LEU A 144 -54.69 13.82 -95.80
C LEU A 144 -54.02 14.11 -97.15
N ARG A 145 -52.82 13.58 -97.38
CA ARG A 145 -52.13 13.71 -98.66
C ARG A 145 -52.89 12.98 -99.77
N SER A 146 -53.36 11.75 -99.53
CA SER A 146 -54.16 10.98 -100.49
C SER A 146 -55.49 11.69 -100.81
N GLU A 147 -56.16 12.25 -99.82
CA GLU A 147 -57.39 13.05 -100.02
C GLU A 147 -57.13 14.32 -100.82
N HIS A 148 -56.00 14.98 -100.58
CA HIS A 148 -55.60 16.16 -101.33
C HIS A 148 -55.26 15.82 -102.79
N GLU A 149 -54.58 14.70 -103.05
CA GLU A 149 -54.31 14.22 -104.41
C GLU A 149 -55.62 13.86 -105.15
N ALA A 150 -56.60 13.28 -104.47
CA ALA A 150 -57.91 12.97 -105.06
C ALA A 150 -58.75 14.22 -105.39
N THR A 151 -58.69 15.25 -104.54
CA THR A 151 -59.36 16.55 -104.79
C THR A 151 -58.70 17.34 -105.93
N LEU A 152 -57.38 17.26 -106.06
CA LEU A 152 -56.67 17.83 -107.21
C LEU A 152 -57.02 17.12 -108.53
N ALA A 153 -57.16 15.80 -108.52
CA ALA A 153 -57.56 15.05 -109.71
C ALA A 153 -58.98 15.41 -110.19
N THR A 154 -59.93 15.50 -109.25
CA THR A 154 -61.33 15.86 -109.56
C THR A 154 -61.47 17.30 -110.04
N THR A 155 -60.76 18.25 -109.42
CA THR A 155 -60.78 19.64 -109.88
C THR A 155 -60.17 19.81 -111.27
N SER A 156 -59.07 19.10 -111.57
CA SER A 156 -58.46 19.10 -112.92
C SER A 156 -59.45 18.60 -113.98
N GLN A 157 -60.17 17.52 -113.70
CA GLN A 157 -61.19 16.97 -114.61
C GLN A 157 -62.33 17.98 -114.88
N MET A 158 -62.80 18.67 -113.85
CA MET A 158 -63.83 19.70 -114.00
C MET A 158 -63.38 20.89 -114.88
N TYR A 159 -62.10 21.27 -114.83
CA TYR A 159 -61.56 22.33 -115.68
C TYR A 159 -61.51 21.91 -117.16
N GLU A 160 -61.18 20.66 -117.45
CA GLU A 160 -61.17 20.12 -118.82
C GLU A 160 -62.58 20.08 -119.43
N GLU A 161 -63.59 19.67 -118.66
CA GLU A 161 -64.99 19.64 -119.10
C GLU A 161 -65.54 21.04 -119.43
N ARG A 162 -65.23 22.04 -118.58
CA ARG A 162 -65.64 23.44 -118.84
C ARG A 162 -65.01 24.01 -120.11
N LEU A 163 -63.76 23.66 -120.39
CA LEU A 163 -63.07 24.10 -121.60
C LEU A 163 -63.69 23.49 -122.87
N ALA A 164 -64.19 22.26 -122.80
CA ALA A 164 -64.90 21.61 -123.90
C ALA A 164 -66.25 22.27 -124.18
N HIS A 165 -67.04 22.63 -123.16
CA HIS A 165 -68.33 23.31 -123.32
C HIS A 165 -68.21 24.71 -123.94
N SER A 166 -67.17 25.47 -123.58
CA SER A 166 -66.94 26.81 -124.15
C SER A 166 -66.72 26.80 -125.67
N LYS A 167 -66.08 25.74 -126.21
CA LYS A 167 -65.81 25.62 -127.65
C LYS A 167 -67.06 25.31 -128.48
N VAL A 168 -68.06 24.64 -127.90
CA VAL A 168 -69.34 24.32 -128.58
C VAL A 168 -70.20 25.59 -128.70
N ALA A 169 -70.25 26.41 -127.66
CA ALA A 169 -71.05 27.64 -127.66
C ALA A 169 -70.57 28.70 -128.70
N GLN A 170 -69.26 28.75 -128.99
CA GLN A 170 -68.72 29.67 -130.01
C GLN A 170 -69.05 29.26 -131.46
N SER A 171 -69.35 27.98 -131.71
CA SER A 171 -69.71 27.45 -133.03
C SER A 171 -71.14 27.81 -133.44
N GLU A 172 -72.06 27.88 -132.47
CA GLU A 172 -73.49 28.11 -132.73
C GLU A 172 -73.82 29.58 -133.00
N ALA A 173 -73.09 30.52 -132.38
CA ALA A 173 -73.29 31.96 -132.59
C ALA A 173 -72.90 32.45 -134.01
N ALA A 174 -71.99 31.74 -134.70
CA ALA A 174 -71.56 32.10 -136.06
C ALA A 174 -72.57 31.70 -137.15
N SER A 175 -73.51 30.79 -136.87
CA SER A 175 -74.47 30.27 -137.86
C SER A 175 -75.72 31.14 -138.04
N HIS A 176 -76.09 31.95 -137.03
CA HIS A 176 -77.35 32.72 -137.07
C HIS A 176 -77.24 34.09 -137.75
N HIS A 177 -76.04 34.66 -137.86
CA HIS A 177 -75.85 35.99 -138.45
C HIS A 177 -75.86 35.99 -140.01
N ALA A 178 -75.73 34.83 -140.66
CA ALA A 178 -75.60 34.72 -142.12
C ALA A 178 -76.93 34.63 -142.90
N ALA A 179 -78.09 34.48 -142.22
CA ALA A 179 -79.37 34.17 -142.86
C ALA A 179 -80.31 35.37 -143.09
N GLN A 180 -80.05 36.54 -142.48
CA GLN A 180 -81.07 37.60 -142.34
C GLN A 180 -80.96 38.76 -143.35
N ILE A 181 -79.98 38.73 -144.27
CA ILE A 181 -79.77 39.80 -145.27
C ILE A 181 -79.91 39.20 -146.67
N ARG A 182 -81.14 38.98 -147.15
CA ARG A 182 -81.50 38.76 -148.57
C ARG A 182 -83.03 38.68 -148.71
N CYS A 183 -83.58 39.44 -149.67
CA CYS A 183 -85.00 39.67 -150.01
C CYS A 183 -85.67 40.85 -149.29
N HIS A 184 -86.17 41.90 -149.94
CA HIS A 184 -86.15 42.35 -151.33
C HIS A 184 -86.76 43.76 -151.35
N THR A 185 -86.29 44.60 -152.26
CA THR A 185 -86.83 45.91 -152.62
C THR A 185 -87.71 45.87 -153.88
N SER A 186 -88.59 46.88 -154.01
CA SER A 186 -89.17 47.49 -155.26
C SER A 186 -90.36 46.78 -155.95
N ALA A 187 -91.48 47.40 -156.36
CA ALA A 187 -91.98 48.79 -156.31
C ALA A 187 -93.49 48.83 -156.72
N HIS A 188 -94.34 49.60 -156.02
CA HIS A 188 -95.68 50.02 -156.50
C HIS A 188 -95.86 51.51 -156.17
N THR A 189 -95.17 52.36 -156.92
CA THR A 189 -94.98 53.78 -156.61
C THR A 189 -96.23 54.63 -156.83
N ASP A 190 -96.41 55.60 -155.94
CA ASP A 190 -97.26 56.80 -155.99
C ASP A 190 -98.60 56.78 -155.23
N THR A 191 -99.22 55.63 -154.97
CA THR A 191 -100.18 55.49 -153.84
C THR A 191 -99.52 54.95 -152.58
N LEU A 192 -98.34 54.31 -152.73
CA LEU A 192 -97.43 54.01 -151.63
C LEU A 192 -96.85 55.27 -151.00
N GLN A 193 -96.85 56.46 -151.58
CA GLN A 193 -96.12 57.58 -150.95
C GLN A 193 -96.80 58.12 -149.67
N LYS A 194 -98.11 57.93 -149.53
CA LYS A 194 -98.86 58.27 -148.29
C LYS A 194 -98.92 57.09 -147.31
N THR A 195 -99.04 55.86 -147.80
CA THR A 195 -98.91 54.68 -146.94
C THR A 195 -97.48 54.46 -146.50
N LEU A 196 -96.45 54.76 -147.29
CA LEU A 196 -95.03 54.83 -146.90
C LEU A 196 -94.77 55.98 -145.94
N HIS A 197 -95.48 57.10 -145.99
CA HIS A 197 -95.28 58.11 -144.97
C HIS A 197 -95.85 57.65 -143.62
N LEU A 198 -96.94 56.88 -143.64
CA LEU A 198 -97.54 56.22 -142.47
C LEU A 198 -96.78 54.96 -142.05
N ASP A 199 -96.26 54.16 -142.98
CA ASP A 199 -95.51 52.91 -142.79
C ASP A 199 -94.07 53.25 -142.41
N SER A 200 -93.45 54.29 -142.97
CA SER A 200 -92.17 54.81 -142.51
C SER A 200 -92.32 55.51 -141.17
N ALA A 201 -93.46 56.16 -140.88
CA ALA A 201 -93.73 56.67 -139.53
C ALA A 201 -94.05 55.54 -138.55
N MET A 202 -94.68 54.45 -138.99
CA MET A 202 -94.94 53.26 -138.18
C MET A 202 -93.68 52.43 -137.97
N GLU A 203 -92.83 52.28 -138.98
CA GLU A 203 -91.50 51.67 -138.91
C GLU A 203 -90.58 52.53 -138.04
N GLU A 204 -90.66 53.85 -138.12
CA GLU A 204 -89.92 54.75 -137.23
C GLU A 204 -90.47 54.67 -135.80
N LEU A 205 -91.79 54.56 -135.60
CA LEU A 205 -92.39 54.31 -134.29
C LEU A 205 -92.07 52.91 -133.76
N GLU A 206 -92.03 51.89 -134.60
CA GLU A 206 -91.71 50.50 -134.25
C GLU A 206 -90.21 50.34 -134.00
N PHE A 207 -89.38 51.04 -134.77
CA PHE A 207 -87.96 51.18 -134.51
C PHE A 207 -87.72 51.91 -133.20
N ASN A 208 -88.41 53.03 -132.95
CA ASN A 208 -88.32 53.75 -131.69
C ASN A 208 -88.87 52.94 -130.52
N LEU A 209 -89.93 52.16 -130.73
CA LEU A 209 -90.49 51.24 -129.74
C LEU A 209 -89.50 50.13 -129.44
N ASN A 210 -88.95 49.44 -130.44
CA ASN A 210 -87.93 48.42 -130.28
C ASN A 210 -86.64 48.98 -129.67
N GLN A 211 -86.25 50.20 -130.03
CA GLN A 211 -85.11 50.89 -129.42
C GLN A 211 -85.40 51.23 -127.95
N ASN A 212 -86.62 51.64 -127.62
CA ASN A 212 -87.02 51.88 -126.25
C ASN A 212 -87.15 50.58 -125.46
N THR A 213 -87.68 49.49 -126.03
CA THR A 213 -87.76 48.17 -125.41
C THR A 213 -86.36 47.59 -125.16
N THR A 214 -85.42 47.73 -126.09
CA THR A 214 -84.01 47.33 -125.91
C THR A 214 -83.30 48.17 -124.86
N LYS A 215 -83.53 49.50 -124.83
CA LYS A 215 -83.05 50.37 -123.75
C LYS A 215 -83.63 49.96 -122.40
N LEU A 216 -84.92 49.63 -122.34
CA LEU A 216 -85.63 49.27 -121.11
C LEU A 216 -85.19 47.91 -120.60
N THR A 217 -84.99 46.92 -121.47
CA THR A 217 -84.39 45.62 -121.11
C THR A 217 -82.92 45.73 -120.70
N THR A 218 -82.14 46.62 -121.34
CA THR A 218 -80.76 46.91 -120.92
C THR A 218 -80.74 47.60 -119.56
N MET A 219 -81.65 48.55 -119.31
CA MET A 219 -81.81 49.19 -118.00
C MET A 219 -82.27 48.17 -116.96
N GLN A 220 -83.18 47.27 -117.29
CA GLN A 220 -83.64 46.21 -116.40
C GLN A 220 -82.50 45.26 -116.04
N HIS A 221 -81.74 44.78 -117.03
CA HIS A 221 -80.58 43.92 -116.77
C HIS A 221 -79.52 44.64 -115.92
N ARG A 222 -79.27 45.93 -116.18
CA ARG A 222 -78.39 46.74 -115.34
C ARG A 222 -78.94 46.86 -113.91
N MET A 223 -80.24 47.08 -113.73
CA MET A 223 -80.87 47.07 -112.42
C MET A 223 -80.69 45.72 -111.72
N ASP A 224 -80.99 44.60 -112.38
CA ASP A 224 -80.82 43.27 -111.82
C ASP A 224 -79.35 43.01 -111.41
N THR A 225 -78.37 43.48 -112.20
CA THR A 225 -76.95 43.39 -111.82
C THR A 225 -76.59 44.27 -110.63
N TYR A 226 -77.17 45.46 -110.52
CA TYR A 226 -76.97 46.32 -109.35
C TYR A 226 -77.63 45.73 -108.11
N GLU A 227 -78.82 45.15 -108.23
CA GLU A 227 -79.50 44.44 -107.15
C GLU A 227 -78.67 43.24 -106.66
N ALA A 228 -78.13 42.42 -107.57
CA ALA A 228 -77.22 41.33 -107.22
C ALA A 228 -75.94 41.82 -106.52
N TYR A 229 -75.37 42.93 -106.98
CA TYR A 229 -74.19 43.53 -106.36
C TYR A 229 -74.47 44.10 -104.97
N VAL A 230 -75.60 44.80 -104.79
CA VAL A 230 -76.06 45.31 -103.49
C VAL A 230 -76.30 44.15 -102.54
N TRP A 231 -76.98 43.10 -102.98
CA TRP A 231 -77.19 41.90 -102.17
C TRP A 231 -75.87 41.24 -101.75
N GLN A 232 -74.89 41.15 -102.65
CA GLN A 232 -73.57 40.60 -102.33
C GLN A 232 -72.81 41.47 -101.32
N LEU A 233 -72.88 42.80 -101.45
CA LEU A 233 -72.30 43.73 -100.48
C LEU A 233 -72.98 43.64 -99.11
N GLU A 234 -74.31 43.57 -99.07
CA GLU A 234 -75.08 43.40 -97.83
C GLU A 234 -74.73 42.09 -97.13
N LYS A 235 -74.57 41.01 -97.90
CA LYS A 235 -74.09 39.73 -97.37
C LYS A 235 -72.69 39.85 -96.78
N GLN A 236 -71.74 40.43 -97.52
CA GLN A 236 -70.37 40.63 -97.02
C GLN A 236 -70.33 41.51 -95.76
N TYR A 237 -71.18 42.54 -95.69
CA TYR A 237 -71.28 43.39 -94.51
C TYR A 237 -71.85 42.63 -93.31
N ARG A 238 -72.85 41.76 -93.52
CA ARG A 238 -73.39 40.88 -92.47
C ARG A 238 -72.34 39.88 -91.97
N ASP A 239 -71.65 39.20 -92.88
CA ASP A 239 -70.58 38.25 -92.53
C ASP A 239 -69.45 38.95 -91.74
N ALA A 240 -69.10 40.20 -92.11
CA ALA A 240 -68.10 40.99 -91.39
C ALA A 240 -68.57 41.43 -90.00
N LEU A 241 -69.86 41.78 -89.83
CA LEU A 241 -70.44 42.09 -88.53
C LEU A 241 -70.46 40.88 -87.60
N GLU A 242 -70.81 39.69 -88.11
CA GLU A 242 -70.79 38.44 -87.35
C GLU A 242 -69.37 38.06 -86.94
N ALA A 243 -68.39 38.21 -87.84
CA ALA A 243 -66.97 38.00 -87.53
C ALA A 243 -66.47 38.99 -86.46
N HIS A 244 -66.84 40.27 -86.55
CA HIS A 244 -66.48 41.28 -85.55
C HIS A 244 -67.14 40.99 -84.18
N ALA A 245 -68.41 40.56 -84.17
CA ALA A 245 -69.08 40.16 -82.94
C ALA A 245 -68.37 38.96 -82.27
N SER A 246 -67.97 37.96 -83.07
CA SER A 246 -67.22 36.79 -82.61
C SER A 246 -65.84 37.17 -82.04
N LEU A 247 -65.10 38.04 -82.73
CA LEU A 247 -63.80 38.55 -82.26
C LEU A 247 -63.94 39.34 -80.96
N ARG A 248 -65.00 40.15 -80.80
CA ARG A 248 -65.25 40.90 -79.58
C ARG A 248 -65.53 39.97 -78.39
N ILE A 249 -66.26 38.88 -78.60
CA ILE A 249 -66.49 37.85 -77.57
C ILE A 249 -65.14 37.20 -77.20
N ALA A 250 -64.36 36.74 -78.19
CA ALA A 250 -63.06 36.12 -77.94
C ALA A 250 -62.09 37.06 -77.19
N HIS A 251 -62.04 38.34 -77.55
CA HIS A 251 -61.25 39.35 -76.85
C HIS A 251 -61.72 39.52 -75.40
N HIS A 252 -63.03 39.56 -75.14
CA HIS A 252 -63.54 39.65 -73.79
C HIS A 252 -63.16 38.41 -72.96
N THR A 253 -63.31 37.21 -73.52
CA THR A 253 -62.91 35.96 -72.86
C THR A 253 -61.42 35.96 -72.51
N LEU A 254 -60.54 36.27 -73.48
CA LEU A 254 -59.10 36.38 -73.24
C LEU A 254 -58.74 37.44 -72.18
N SER A 255 -59.43 38.58 -72.18
CA SER A 255 -59.24 39.62 -71.16
C SER A 255 -59.60 39.09 -69.77
N THR A 256 -60.72 38.39 -69.63
CA THR A 256 -61.13 37.81 -68.34
C THR A 256 -60.18 36.71 -67.86
N GLU A 257 -59.66 35.88 -68.78
CA GLU A 257 -58.65 34.86 -68.47
C GLU A 257 -57.32 35.51 -68.02
N HIS A 258 -56.90 36.58 -68.69
CA HIS A 258 -55.71 37.32 -68.33
C HIS A 258 -55.83 37.99 -66.95
N GLU A 259 -56.99 38.59 -66.64
CA GLU A 259 -57.27 39.14 -65.31
C GLU A 259 -57.21 38.05 -64.23
N LEU A 260 -57.78 36.88 -64.51
CA LEU A 260 -57.79 35.76 -63.57
C LEU A 260 -56.38 35.21 -63.35
N ALA A 261 -55.60 35.06 -64.42
CA ALA A 261 -54.19 34.66 -64.35
C ALA A 261 -53.36 35.68 -63.54
N SER A 262 -53.59 36.98 -63.75
CA SER A 262 -52.90 38.05 -63.02
C SER A 262 -53.24 38.04 -61.53
N ARG A 263 -54.51 37.79 -61.16
CA ARG A 263 -54.91 37.61 -59.76
C ARG A 263 -54.24 36.40 -59.13
N ARG A 264 -54.19 35.25 -59.83
CA ARG A 264 -53.50 34.06 -59.34
C ARG A 264 -52.00 34.29 -59.14
N LEU A 265 -51.35 35.06 -60.03
CA LEU A 265 -49.94 35.42 -59.85
C LEU A 265 -49.75 36.27 -58.60
N ALA A 266 -50.60 37.28 -58.36
CA ALA A 266 -50.52 38.09 -57.14
C ALA A 266 -50.75 37.24 -55.87
N GLU A 267 -51.70 36.30 -55.89
CA GLU A 267 -51.92 35.36 -54.78
C GLU A 267 -50.68 34.49 -54.52
N LEU A 268 -50.04 33.97 -55.58
CA LEU A 268 -48.80 33.20 -55.45
C LEU A 268 -47.64 34.04 -54.91
N GLU A 269 -47.49 35.29 -55.37
CA GLU A 269 -46.47 36.22 -54.85
C GLU A 269 -46.67 36.45 -53.35
N THR A 270 -47.89 36.73 -52.90
CA THR A 270 -48.18 36.87 -51.46
C THR A 270 -47.84 35.60 -50.68
N SER A 271 -48.22 34.42 -51.21
CA SER A 271 -47.93 33.14 -50.58
C SER A 271 -46.43 32.80 -50.53
N VAL A 272 -45.64 33.27 -51.49
CA VAL A 272 -44.17 33.17 -51.46
C VAL A 272 -43.60 34.08 -50.37
N THR A 273 -44.05 35.35 -50.29
CA THR A 273 -43.58 36.27 -49.25
C THR A 273 -43.89 35.78 -47.84
N GLU A 274 -45.09 35.20 -47.62
CA GLU A 274 -45.45 34.60 -46.33
C GLU A 274 -44.56 33.41 -45.96
N ARG A 275 -44.19 32.58 -46.95
CA ARG A 275 -43.25 31.48 -46.75
C ARG A 275 -41.84 31.98 -46.45
N ASP A 276 -41.36 33.00 -47.15
CA ASP A 276 -40.05 33.61 -46.88
C ASP A 276 -39.99 34.18 -45.46
N GLU A 277 -41.04 34.87 -45.02
CA GLU A 277 -41.15 35.34 -43.64
C GLU A 277 -41.20 34.20 -42.61
N ALA A 278 -41.87 33.08 -42.93
CA ALA A 278 -41.87 31.90 -42.08
C ALA A 278 -40.46 31.27 -41.99
N VAL A 279 -39.75 31.15 -43.11
CA VAL A 279 -38.38 30.63 -43.16
C VAL A 279 -37.46 31.52 -42.31
N VAL A 280 -37.51 32.85 -42.47
CA VAL A 280 -36.71 33.78 -41.66
C VAL A 280 -37.02 33.63 -40.17
N ARG A 281 -38.28 33.45 -39.78
CA ARG A 281 -38.65 33.19 -38.37
C ARG A 281 -38.07 31.87 -37.85
N THR A 282 -38.14 30.79 -38.64
CA THR A 282 -37.53 29.52 -38.23
C THR A 282 -36.01 29.60 -38.16
N GLN A 283 -35.36 30.33 -39.07
CA GLN A 283 -33.92 30.55 -39.09
C GLN A 283 -33.45 31.29 -37.83
N THR A 284 -34.14 32.37 -37.47
CA THR A 284 -33.83 33.15 -36.26
C THR A 284 -34.08 32.36 -34.98
N GLN A 285 -35.11 31.51 -34.93
CA GLN A 285 -35.32 30.58 -33.82
C GLN A 285 -34.20 29.53 -33.72
N LEU A 286 -33.73 29.02 -34.86
CA LEU A 286 -32.63 28.06 -34.91
C LEU A 286 -31.31 28.70 -34.44
N GLU A 287 -31.01 29.93 -34.86
CA GLU A 287 -29.86 30.68 -34.36
C GLU A 287 -29.95 30.93 -32.85
N HIS A 288 -31.14 31.25 -32.33
CA HIS A 288 -31.34 31.45 -30.90
C HIS A 288 -31.13 30.16 -30.10
N THR A 289 -31.67 29.03 -30.58
CA THR A 289 -31.49 27.72 -29.92
C THR A 289 -30.03 27.25 -30.00
N GLN A 290 -29.34 27.50 -31.11
CA GLN A 290 -27.91 27.22 -31.23
C GLN A 290 -27.08 28.04 -30.23
N ALA A 291 -27.35 29.34 -30.10
CA ALA A 291 -26.66 30.17 -29.12
C ALA A 291 -26.92 29.71 -27.66
N ALA A 292 -28.14 29.23 -27.37
CA ALA A 292 -28.46 28.66 -26.06
C ALA A 292 -27.72 27.34 -25.79
N LEU A 293 -27.54 26.49 -26.81
CA LEU A 293 -26.74 25.27 -26.72
C LEU A 293 -25.27 25.59 -26.46
N ASP A 294 -24.67 26.51 -27.23
CA ASP A 294 -23.28 26.92 -27.05
C ASP A 294 -23.03 27.48 -25.63
N GLN A 295 -24.00 28.23 -25.09
CA GLN A 295 -23.96 28.70 -23.70
C GLN A 295 -23.99 27.52 -22.72
N ARG A 296 -24.88 26.55 -22.89
CA ARG A 296 -24.96 25.36 -22.03
C ARG A 296 -23.69 24.52 -22.07
N ASP A 297 -23.07 24.37 -23.23
CA ASP A 297 -21.80 23.66 -23.39
C ASP A 297 -20.67 24.37 -22.64
N SER A 298 -20.62 25.71 -22.71
CA SER A 298 -19.64 26.49 -21.94
C SER A 298 -19.85 26.35 -20.42
N GLU A 299 -21.11 26.30 -19.96
CA GLU A 299 -21.46 26.07 -18.56
C GLU A 299 -21.09 24.66 -18.12
N LEU A 300 -21.34 23.63 -18.94
CA LEU A 300 -20.94 22.25 -18.67
C LEU A 300 -19.42 22.11 -18.60
N ALA A 301 -18.68 22.72 -19.52
CA ALA A 301 -17.22 22.76 -19.48
C ALA A 301 -16.71 23.39 -18.18
N SER A 302 -17.30 24.52 -17.76
CA SER A 302 -16.94 25.18 -16.50
C SER A 302 -17.25 24.30 -15.26
N LYS A 303 -18.38 23.59 -15.26
CA LYS A 303 -18.75 22.67 -14.18
C LYS A 303 -17.84 21.45 -14.15
N SER A 304 -17.50 20.89 -15.30
CA SER A 304 -16.56 19.77 -15.42
C SER A 304 -15.18 20.16 -14.91
N SER A 305 -14.68 21.36 -15.24
CA SER A 305 -13.41 21.87 -14.71
C SER A 305 -13.46 22.00 -13.18
N ARG A 306 -14.54 22.57 -12.63
CA ARG A 306 -14.70 22.70 -11.17
C ARG A 306 -14.81 21.35 -10.46
N LEU A 307 -15.42 20.36 -11.10
CA LEU A 307 -15.50 19.00 -10.57
C LEU A 307 -14.12 18.35 -10.54
N ALA A 308 -13.33 18.46 -11.61
CA ALA A 308 -11.96 17.98 -11.65
C ALA A 308 -11.07 18.66 -10.57
N ASP A 309 -11.23 19.98 -10.37
CA ASP A 309 -10.51 20.70 -9.30
C ASP A 309 -10.91 20.18 -7.91
N ALA A 310 -12.20 19.91 -7.68
CA ALA A 310 -12.69 19.36 -6.41
C ALA A 310 -12.21 17.92 -6.18
N GLU A 311 -12.16 17.08 -7.22
CA GLU A 311 -11.61 15.73 -7.16
C GLU A 311 -10.11 15.76 -6.82
N ASN A 312 -9.35 16.67 -7.41
CA ASN A 312 -7.93 16.87 -7.09
C ASN A 312 -7.75 17.31 -5.62
N GLN A 313 -8.55 18.27 -5.14
CA GLN A 313 -8.53 18.70 -3.73
C GLN A 313 -8.87 17.56 -2.76
N LEU A 314 -9.82 16.70 -3.11
CA LEU A 314 -10.14 15.52 -2.31
C LEU A 314 -8.99 14.52 -2.27
N ALA A 315 -8.31 14.28 -3.40
CA ALA A 315 -7.14 13.41 -3.45
C ALA A 315 -5.97 13.97 -2.62
N GLU A 316 -5.76 15.29 -2.64
CA GLU A 316 -4.78 15.96 -1.77
C GLU A 316 -5.12 15.78 -0.28
N LEU A 317 -6.37 16.03 0.11
CA LEU A 317 -6.83 15.83 1.50
C LEU A 317 -6.71 14.37 1.96
N GLN A 318 -6.98 13.40 1.08
CA GLN A 318 -6.78 11.98 1.37
C GLN A 318 -5.31 11.66 1.63
N SER A 319 -4.40 12.17 0.79
CA SER A 319 -2.94 12.02 0.97
C SER A 319 -2.46 12.68 2.27
N GLU A 320 -2.97 13.87 2.61
CA GLU A 320 -2.67 14.54 3.88
C GLU A 320 -3.16 13.73 5.08
N LEU A 321 -4.36 13.14 4.99
CA LEU A 321 -4.90 12.26 6.02
C LEU A 321 -4.05 11.00 6.20
N GLU A 322 -3.66 10.33 5.11
CA GLU A 322 -2.76 9.18 5.14
C GLU A 322 -1.43 9.55 5.81
N ARG A 323 -0.84 10.70 5.44
CA ARG A 323 0.37 11.22 6.08
C ARG A 323 0.16 11.48 7.57
N SER A 324 -0.99 12.04 7.97
CA SER A 324 -1.34 12.26 9.38
C SER A 324 -1.43 10.94 10.15
N THR A 325 -2.09 9.92 9.60
CA THR A 325 -2.15 8.59 10.22
C THR A 325 -0.76 7.96 10.34
N GLN A 326 0.11 8.11 9.34
CA GLN A 326 1.49 7.63 9.41
C GLN A 326 2.29 8.37 10.50
N ILE A 327 2.13 9.69 10.61
CA ILE A 327 2.76 10.46 11.69
C ILE A 327 2.25 9.98 13.05
N GLN A 328 0.94 9.73 13.21
CA GLN A 328 0.37 9.24 14.45
C GLN A 328 0.94 7.87 14.84
N THR A 329 1.03 6.92 13.90
CA THR A 329 1.66 5.61 14.18
C THR A 329 3.13 5.73 14.58
N ASN A 330 3.89 6.64 13.95
CA ASN A 330 5.27 6.93 14.35
C ASN A 330 5.34 7.53 15.77
N VAL A 331 4.44 8.45 16.13
CA VAL A 331 4.34 9.01 17.48
C VAL A 331 4.04 7.92 18.49
N ASP A 332 3.08 7.04 18.21
CA ASP A 332 2.72 5.92 19.10
C ASP A 332 3.91 4.96 19.31
N GLN A 333 4.68 4.67 18.25
CA GLN A 333 5.92 3.89 18.36
C GLN A 333 6.97 4.58 19.23
N VAL A 334 7.17 5.89 19.06
CA VAL A 334 8.12 6.66 19.88
C VAL A 334 7.67 6.71 21.34
N LEU A 335 6.38 6.90 21.62
CA LEU A 335 5.84 6.86 22.99
C LEU A 335 6.01 5.47 23.62
N GLN A 336 5.84 4.39 22.85
CA GLN A 336 6.09 3.04 23.34
C GLN A 336 7.58 2.81 23.64
N GLN A 337 8.48 3.28 22.78
CA GLN A 337 9.93 3.22 23.03
C GLN A 337 10.33 4.05 24.26
N LEU A 338 9.72 5.23 24.44
CA LEU A 338 9.92 6.06 25.61
C LEU A 338 9.52 5.32 26.89
N ALA A 339 8.32 4.73 26.92
CA ALA A 339 7.84 3.96 28.07
C ALA A 339 8.77 2.78 28.42
N VAL A 340 9.32 2.08 27.41
CA VAL A 340 10.32 1.02 27.62
C VAL A 340 11.62 1.60 28.21
N SER A 341 12.10 2.73 27.69
CA SER A 341 13.31 3.38 28.21
C SER A 341 13.13 3.92 29.63
N GLU A 342 11.95 4.44 29.97
CA GLU A 342 11.60 4.89 31.32
C GLU A 342 11.58 3.71 32.30
N ALA A 343 11.01 2.56 31.90
CA ALA A 343 11.06 1.34 32.69
C ALA A 343 12.51 0.86 32.92
N GLN A 344 13.35 0.89 31.88
CA GLN A 344 14.78 0.56 31.99
C GLN A 344 15.51 1.51 32.95
N VAL A 345 15.25 2.81 32.88
CA VAL A 345 15.82 3.79 33.82
C VAL A 345 15.36 3.51 35.25
N ALA A 346 14.08 3.20 35.46
CA ALA A 346 13.56 2.86 36.78
C ALA A 346 14.23 1.60 37.37
N ASP A 347 14.47 0.58 36.54
CA ASP A 347 15.17 -0.62 36.98
C ASP A 347 16.66 -0.37 37.25
N LEU A 348 17.34 0.42 36.41
CA LEU A 348 18.71 0.88 36.67
C LEU A 348 18.80 1.68 37.96
N GLN A 349 17.82 2.53 38.27
CA GLN A 349 17.75 3.25 39.54
C GLN A 349 17.56 2.31 40.74
N LYS A 350 16.75 1.24 40.62
CA LYS A 350 16.64 0.22 41.67
C LYS A 350 17.96 -0.52 41.87
N GLN A 351 18.66 -0.87 40.79
CA GLN A 351 19.99 -1.49 40.85
C GLN A 351 21.02 -0.55 41.47
N LEU A 352 20.96 0.74 41.17
CA LEU A 352 21.84 1.73 41.79
C LEU A 352 21.61 1.79 43.31
N LYS A 353 20.35 1.82 43.76
CA LYS A 353 20.01 1.80 45.19
C LYS A 353 20.51 0.53 45.89
N SER A 354 20.40 -0.64 45.26
CA SER A 354 20.95 -1.87 45.85
C SER A 354 22.48 -1.84 45.94
N LEU A 355 23.16 -1.26 44.94
CA LEU A 355 24.61 -1.03 45.00
C LEU A 355 25.01 -0.01 46.06
N GLU A 356 24.20 1.03 46.30
CA GLU A 356 24.41 1.99 47.39
C GLU A 356 24.34 1.31 48.75
N LEU A 357 23.41 0.37 48.96
CA LEU A 357 23.35 -0.45 50.18
C LEU A 357 24.62 -1.29 50.36
N VAL A 358 25.08 -1.98 49.31
CA VAL A 358 26.32 -2.76 49.36
C VAL A 358 27.54 -1.86 49.62
N LYS A 359 27.57 -0.64 49.07
CA LYS A 359 28.63 0.33 49.39
C LYS A 359 28.59 0.74 50.87
N ALA A 360 27.41 0.95 51.44
CA ALA A 360 27.27 1.26 52.86
C ALA A 360 27.74 0.10 53.74
N GLU A 361 27.35 -1.14 53.42
CA GLU A 361 27.85 -2.35 54.08
C GLU A 361 29.38 -2.45 53.98
N ARG A 362 29.96 -2.19 52.79
CA ARG A 362 31.42 -2.19 52.62
C ARG A 362 32.10 -1.17 53.53
N VAL A 363 31.53 0.02 53.69
CA VAL A 363 32.07 1.05 54.60
C VAL A 363 31.96 0.58 56.06
N GLN A 364 30.84 -0.04 56.44
CA GLN A 364 30.67 -0.65 57.76
C GLN A 364 31.72 -1.73 58.02
N TRP A 365 31.87 -2.70 57.10
CA TRP A 365 32.89 -3.76 57.20
C TRP A 365 34.31 -3.19 57.26
N ALA A 366 34.60 -2.11 56.54
CA ALA A 366 35.90 -1.44 56.64
C ALA A 366 36.12 -0.81 58.03
N GLY A 367 35.07 -0.24 58.64
CA GLY A 367 35.08 0.24 60.02
C GLY A 367 35.31 -0.89 61.03
N GLU A 368 34.55 -1.97 60.92
CA GLU A 368 34.69 -3.16 61.77
C GLU A 368 36.08 -3.79 61.61
N MET A 369 36.62 -3.88 60.40
CA MET A 369 38.00 -4.33 60.18
C MET A 369 38.99 -3.42 60.90
N HIS A 370 38.84 -2.10 60.79
CA HIS A 370 39.73 -1.16 61.47
C HIS A 370 39.66 -1.30 63.01
N GLU A 371 38.46 -1.50 63.57
CA GLU A 371 38.28 -1.78 64.99
C GLU A 371 38.94 -3.10 65.41
N LEU A 372 38.75 -4.17 64.63
CA LEU A 372 39.41 -5.45 64.86
C LEU A 372 40.93 -5.32 64.76
N GLN A 373 41.45 -4.55 63.80
CA GLN A 373 42.88 -4.29 63.67
C GLN A 373 43.42 -3.53 64.88
N LYS A 374 42.68 -2.56 65.43
CA LYS A 374 43.01 -1.86 66.67
C LYS A 374 43.00 -2.81 67.86
N MET A 375 41.98 -3.66 67.98
CA MET A 375 41.89 -4.69 69.02
C MET A 375 43.07 -5.67 68.94
N LEU A 376 43.39 -6.18 67.76
CA LEU A 376 44.55 -7.06 67.53
C LEU A 376 45.87 -6.36 67.88
N SER A 377 46.02 -5.08 67.55
CA SER A 377 47.19 -4.29 67.97
C SER A 377 47.27 -4.17 69.49
N MET A 378 46.15 -3.91 70.16
CA MET A 378 46.10 -3.88 71.63
C MET A 378 46.43 -5.23 72.23
N TYR A 379 45.86 -6.33 71.71
CA TYR A 379 46.20 -7.69 72.15
C TYR A 379 47.67 -8.02 71.91
N LYS A 380 48.25 -7.62 70.78
CA LYS A 380 49.68 -7.80 70.50
C LYS A 380 50.55 -7.03 71.50
N SER A 381 50.16 -5.80 71.85
CA SER A 381 50.86 -5.02 72.88
C SER A 381 50.70 -5.62 74.28
N SER A 382 49.52 -6.14 74.61
CA SER A 382 49.25 -6.82 75.88
C SER A 382 50.00 -8.14 75.99
N ALA A 383 50.08 -8.91 74.89
CA ALA A 383 50.86 -10.14 74.83
C ALA A 383 52.36 -9.84 75.01
N SER A 384 52.89 -8.82 74.33
CA SER A 384 54.27 -8.38 74.51
C SER A 384 54.56 -7.91 75.94
N HIS A 385 53.61 -7.21 76.59
CA HIS A 385 53.74 -6.83 77.99
C HIS A 385 53.72 -8.05 78.93
N ALA A 386 52.83 -9.01 78.68
CA ALA A 386 52.77 -10.25 79.44
C ALA A 386 54.05 -11.08 79.28
N GLU A 387 54.59 -11.18 78.06
CA GLU A 387 55.91 -11.79 77.80
C GLU A 387 57.02 -11.05 78.56
N GLN A 388 57.01 -9.71 78.56
CA GLN A 388 58.00 -8.92 79.31
C GLN A 388 57.88 -9.10 80.83
N GLU A 389 56.67 -9.22 81.37
CA GLU A 389 56.45 -9.56 82.78
C GLU A 389 56.90 -10.99 83.11
N GLN A 390 56.65 -11.95 82.22
CA GLN A 390 57.14 -13.31 82.36
C GLN A 390 58.68 -13.34 82.35
N GLU A 391 59.33 -12.59 81.47
CA GLU A 391 60.80 -12.50 81.42
C GLU A 391 61.34 -11.86 82.71
N ARG A 392 60.73 -10.76 83.19
CA ARG A 392 61.11 -10.17 84.49
C ARG A 392 60.91 -11.14 85.67
N ALA A 393 59.83 -11.90 85.67
CA ALA A 393 59.58 -12.92 86.69
C ALA A 393 60.62 -14.06 86.61
N LYS A 394 61.00 -14.46 85.40
CA LYS A 394 62.06 -15.45 85.16
C LYS A 394 63.43 -14.93 85.62
N GLU A 395 63.79 -13.69 85.30
CA GLU A 395 65.01 -13.03 85.79
C GLU A 395 65.02 -12.93 87.32
N GLN A 396 63.87 -12.63 87.95
CA GLN A 396 63.74 -12.63 89.41
C GLN A 396 63.93 -14.03 90.00
N MET A 397 63.35 -15.06 89.38
CA MET A 397 63.54 -16.46 89.78
C MET A 397 65.00 -16.89 89.62
N GLU A 398 65.69 -16.52 88.55
CA GLU A 398 67.12 -16.79 88.35
C GLU A 398 67.99 -16.08 89.40
N LYS A 399 67.69 -14.82 89.73
CA LYS A 399 68.36 -14.10 90.83
C LYS A 399 68.15 -14.79 92.17
N LEU A 400 66.92 -15.16 92.50
CA LEU A 400 66.61 -15.88 93.73
C LEU A 400 67.29 -17.25 93.76
N GLN A 401 67.33 -17.97 92.63
CA GLN A 401 68.07 -19.24 92.53
C GLN A 401 69.57 -19.05 92.75
N ALA A 402 70.17 -18.00 92.20
CA ALA A 402 71.57 -17.67 92.43
C ALA A 402 71.84 -17.28 93.90
N GLU A 403 70.95 -16.49 94.52
CA GLU A 403 71.04 -16.16 95.95
C GLU A 403 70.89 -17.40 96.83
N PHE A 404 69.95 -18.30 96.51
CA PHE A 404 69.81 -19.60 97.16
C PHE A 404 71.08 -20.42 97.06
N PHE A 405 71.68 -20.50 95.87
CA PHE A 405 72.94 -21.23 95.66
C PHE A 405 74.10 -20.63 96.48
N VAL A 406 74.21 -19.30 96.55
CA VAL A 406 75.23 -18.62 97.37
C VAL A 406 75.00 -18.88 98.86
N LEU A 407 73.76 -18.84 99.33
CA LEU A 407 73.41 -19.13 100.72
C LEU A 407 73.65 -20.60 101.07
N GLU A 408 73.36 -21.53 100.16
CA GLU A 408 73.61 -22.96 100.32
C GLU A 408 75.12 -23.24 100.40
N GLN A 409 75.94 -22.60 99.55
CA GLN A 409 77.40 -22.69 99.62
C GLN A 409 77.94 -22.11 100.94
N ALA A 410 77.44 -20.95 101.37
CA ALA A 410 77.83 -20.35 102.66
C ALA A 410 77.43 -21.20 103.86
N LEU A 411 76.32 -21.94 103.76
CA LEU A 411 75.88 -22.89 104.78
C LEU A 411 76.81 -24.11 104.82
N VAL A 412 77.20 -24.66 103.67
CA VAL A 412 78.19 -25.74 103.56
C VAL A 412 79.55 -25.31 104.15
N ASP A 413 80.00 -24.09 103.85
CA ASP A 413 81.26 -23.54 104.38
C ASP A 413 81.18 -23.36 105.92
N ARG A 414 80.07 -22.82 106.43
CA ARG A 414 79.79 -22.72 107.88
C ARG A 414 79.75 -24.10 108.55
N GLU A 415 79.20 -25.12 107.90
CA GLU A 415 79.20 -26.49 108.41
C GLU A 415 80.59 -27.13 108.40
N ALA A 416 81.44 -26.80 107.42
CA ALA A 416 82.84 -27.19 107.40
C ALA A 416 83.63 -26.53 108.53
N ASP A 417 83.40 -25.23 108.79
CA ASP A 417 84.01 -24.50 109.91
C ASP A 417 83.58 -25.09 111.27
N ILE A 418 82.29 -25.42 111.44
CA ILE A 418 81.80 -26.09 112.65
C ILE A 418 82.43 -27.47 112.83
N ARG A 419 82.64 -28.22 111.74
CA ARG A 419 83.37 -29.51 111.79
C ARG A 419 84.82 -29.29 112.21
N ALA A 420 85.53 -28.34 111.61
CA ALA A 420 86.90 -28.00 111.96
C ALA A 420 87.04 -27.55 113.43
N LEU A 421 86.10 -26.75 113.93
CA LEU A 421 86.04 -26.33 115.35
C LEU A 421 85.74 -27.50 116.30
N LYS A 422 84.86 -28.45 115.91
CA LYS A 422 84.64 -29.67 116.70
C LYS A 422 85.89 -30.55 116.73
N GLU A 423 86.65 -30.60 115.64
CA GLU A 423 87.88 -31.36 115.51
C GLU A 423 89.03 -30.73 116.30
N SER A 424 89.16 -29.40 116.28
CA SER A 424 90.11 -28.65 117.11
C SER A 424 89.79 -28.81 118.60
N LYS A 425 88.50 -28.78 118.97
CA LYS A 425 88.04 -29.07 120.35
C LYS A 425 88.36 -30.50 120.79
N ARG A 426 88.23 -31.50 119.89
CA ARG A 426 88.65 -32.89 120.18
C ARG A 426 90.16 -32.97 120.41
N ARG A 427 90.97 -32.36 119.55
CA ARG A 427 92.44 -32.31 119.69
C ARG A 427 92.89 -31.62 120.98
N TYR A 428 92.24 -30.51 121.36
CA TYR A 428 92.49 -29.84 122.65
C TYR A 428 92.08 -30.71 123.86
N ALA A 429 90.99 -31.47 123.77
CA ALA A 429 90.59 -32.38 124.83
C ALA A 429 91.54 -33.60 124.96
N GLU A 430 92.13 -34.06 123.86
CA GLU A 430 93.18 -35.09 123.86
C GLU A 430 94.53 -34.58 124.40
N GLN A 431 94.90 -33.34 124.11
CA GLN A 431 96.08 -32.69 124.73
C GLN A 431 95.92 -32.59 126.26
N ILE A 432 94.74 -32.20 126.76
CA ILE A 432 94.51 -32.15 128.22
C ILE A 432 94.53 -33.54 128.88
N ARG A 433 94.13 -34.61 128.16
CA ARG A 433 94.21 -35.99 128.69
C ARG A 433 95.65 -36.51 128.73
N THR A 434 96.47 -36.17 127.74
CA THR A 434 97.88 -36.57 127.68
C THR A 434 98.72 -35.81 128.71
N GLU A 435 98.51 -34.50 128.88
CA GLU A 435 99.18 -33.71 129.93
C GLU A 435 98.80 -34.17 131.36
N ARG A 436 97.55 -34.58 131.59
CA ARG A 436 97.14 -35.15 132.89
C ARG A 436 97.74 -36.53 133.16
N ALA A 437 97.99 -37.34 132.13
CA ALA A 437 98.68 -38.62 132.25
C ALA A 437 100.19 -38.44 132.52
N GLU A 438 100.82 -37.45 131.90
CA GLU A 438 102.24 -37.11 132.13
C GLU A 438 102.51 -36.50 133.52
N HIS A 439 101.57 -35.72 134.06
CA HIS A 439 101.66 -35.20 135.43
C HIS A 439 101.40 -36.25 136.53
N ALA A 440 100.67 -37.32 136.22
CA ALA A 440 100.52 -38.47 137.12
C ALA A 440 101.80 -39.34 137.14
N ALA A 441 102.39 -39.60 135.97
CA ALA A 441 103.62 -40.38 135.84
C ALA A 441 104.86 -39.72 136.50
N LYS A 442 104.93 -38.38 136.53
CA LYS A 442 106.01 -37.64 137.24
C LYS A 442 105.91 -37.70 138.76
N ARG A 443 104.69 -37.72 139.34
CA ARG A 443 104.51 -37.85 140.80
C ARG A 443 104.88 -39.23 141.34
N ASP A 444 104.64 -40.28 140.55
CA ASP A 444 104.99 -41.66 140.93
C ASP A 444 106.49 -41.96 140.76
N ALA A 445 107.19 -41.21 139.90
CA ALA A 445 108.64 -41.28 139.76
C ALA A 445 109.39 -40.61 140.94
N ASP A 446 108.89 -39.46 141.43
CA ASP A 446 109.51 -38.71 142.52
C ASP A 446 109.29 -39.34 143.91
N GLN A 447 108.19 -40.08 144.12
CA GLN A 447 107.97 -40.86 145.36
C GLN A 447 108.81 -42.15 145.42
N ASN A 448 109.11 -42.78 144.28
CA ASN A 448 109.97 -43.97 144.23
C ASN A 448 111.46 -43.62 144.39
N ALA A 449 111.90 -42.43 143.95
CA ALA A 449 113.26 -41.95 144.18
C ALA A 449 113.54 -41.65 145.67
N ALA A 450 112.55 -41.15 146.42
CA ALA A 450 112.70 -40.87 147.85
C ALA A 450 112.79 -42.17 148.71
N LEU A 451 112.03 -43.21 148.36
CA LEU A 451 112.06 -44.51 149.04
C LEU A 451 113.34 -45.32 148.77
N LEU A 452 113.93 -45.19 147.58
CA LEU A 452 115.22 -45.82 147.25
C LEU A 452 116.39 -45.16 148.00
N THR A 453 116.34 -43.84 148.20
CA THR A 453 117.39 -43.10 148.93
C THR A 453 117.39 -43.44 150.43
N GLN A 454 116.22 -43.71 151.01
CA GLN A 454 116.10 -44.16 152.41
C GLN A 454 116.54 -45.62 152.60
N ARG A 455 116.33 -46.49 151.61
CA ARG A 455 116.78 -47.91 151.64
C ARG A 455 118.30 -48.07 151.47
N VAL A 456 118.96 -47.15 150.77
CA VAL A 456 120.43 -47.12 150.64
C VAL A 456 121.09 -46.72 151.96
N ALA A 457 120.54 -45.73 152.69
CA ALA A 457 121.06 -45.32 154.00
C ALA A 457 120.93 -46.42 155.08
N ASP A 458 119.86 -47.22 155.05
CA ASP A 458 119.67 -48.33 155.98
C ASP A 458 120.64 -49.51 155.71
N LEU A 459 121.00 -49.74 154.44
CA LEU A 459 121.95 -50.79 154.03
C LEU A 459 123.42 -50.41 154.33
N GLU A 460 123.76 -49.12 154.31
CA GLU A 460 125.08 -48.63 154.72
C GLU A 460 125.34 -48.81 156.23
N LEU A 461 124.30 -48.67 157.06
CA LEU A 461 124.36 -48.94 158.49
C LEU A 461 124.52 -50.45 158.79
N GLU A 462 123.81 -51.32 158.08
CA GLU A 462 123.92 -52.79 158.22
C GLU A 462 125.29 -53.33 157.78
N LEU A 463 125.89 -52.75 156.73
CA LEU A 463 127.24 -53.10 156.28
C LEU A 463 128.32 -52.70 157.29
N SER A 464 128.16 -51.57 157.98
CA SER A 464 129.09 -51.12 159.01
C SER A 464 129.09 -52.00 160.27
N ALA A 465 127.92 -52.52 160.66
CA ALA A 465 127.78 -53.44 161.80
C ALA A 465 128.39 -54.83 161.51
N LYS A 466 128.26 -55.31 160.26
CA LYS A 466 128.86 -56.57 159.80
C LYS A 466 130.39 -56.51 159.70
N ALA A 467 130.96 -55.35 159.39
CA ALA A 467 132.41 -55.16 159.35
C ALA A 467 133.06 -55.27 160.74
N SER A 468 132.40 -54.73 161.77
CA SER A 468 132.88 -54.83 163.17
C SER A 468 132.84 -56.27 163.71
N GLU A 469 131.93 -57.11 163.22
CA GLU A 469 131.79 -58.52 163.62
C GLU A 469 132.92 -59.41 163.05
N ILE A 470 133.48 -59.03 161.90
CA ILE A 470 134.57 -59.77 161.22
C ILE A 470 135.91 -59.47 161.89
N GLU A 471 136.17 -58.23 162.33
CA GLU A 471 137.41 -57.87 163.03
C GLU A 471 137.54 -58.56 164.41
N GLU A 472 136.42 -58.83 165.09
CA GLU A 472 136.40 -59.62 166.31
C GLU A 472 136.57 -61.15 166.09
N ALA A 473 136.36 -61.63 164.86
CA ALA A 473 136.59 -63.03 164.51
C ALA A 473 138.09 -63.30 164.22
N ASP A 474 138.78 -62.33 163.60
CA ASP A 474 140.21 -62.47 163.26
C ASP A 474 141.13 -62.41 164.47
N THR A 475 140.77 -61.64 165.50
CA THR A 475 141.50 -61.60 166.78
C THR A 475 141.42 -62.93 167.55
N ARG A 476 140.34 -63.70 167.38
CA ARG A 476 140.17 -65.04 167.98
C ARG A 476 140.96 -66.12 167.24
N MET A 477 141.03 -66.04 165.92
CA MET A 477 141.78 -67.01 165.09
C MET A 477 143.30 -66.92 165.31
N LEU A 478 143.82 -65.72 165.57
CA LEU A 478 145.26 -65.50 165.80
C LEU A 478 145.78 -66.12 167.12
N LEU A 479 144.92 -66.22 168.13
CA LEU A 479 145.25 -66.85 169.43
C LEU A 479 145.40 -68.37 169.31
N VAL A 480 144.52 -69.01 168.52
CA VAL A 480 144.55 -70.47 168.26
C VAL A 480 145.82 -70.88 167.48
N MET A 481 146.33 -70.01 166.62
CA MET A 481 147.57 -70.26 165.87
C MET A 481 148.83 -70.27 166.74
N LYS A 482 148.86 -69.54 167.85
CA LYS A 482 150.00 -69.56 168.80
C LYS A 482 150.09 -70.88 169.58
N GLU A 483 148.96 -71.57 169.76
CA GLU A 483 148.88 -72.78 170.58
C GLU A 483 149.24 -74.05 169.78
N ASN A 484 148.83 -74.11 168.50
CA ASN A 484 149.12 -75.23 167.61
C ASN A 484 150.61 -75.38 167.26
N LYS A 485 151.38 -74.29 167.27
CA LYS A 485 152.83 -74.35 167.00
C LYS A 485 153.62 -74.96 168.17
N ARG A 486 153.10 -74.88 169.39
CA ARG A 486 153.70 -75.48 170.60
C ARG A 486 153.57 -77.00 170.61
N LEU A 487 152.48 -77.54 170.08
CA LEU A 487 152.17 -78.97 170.03
C LEU A 487 152.93 -79.73 168.94
N ALA A 488 153.26 -79.06 167.82
CA ALA A 488 153.90 -79.70 166.67
C ALA A 488 155.37 -80.15 166.91
N ALA A 489 156.09 -79.58 167.87
CA ALA A 489 157.51 -79.93 168.06
C ALA A 489 157.73 -81.13 169.00
N GLN A 490 156.87 -81.32 170.01
CA GLN A 490 156.96 -82.47 170.93
C GLN A 490 156.78 -83.82 170.22
N VAL A 491 156.03 -83.85 169.12
CA VAL A 491 155.76 -85.08 168.33
C VAL A 491 156.97 -85.54 167.51
N LYS A 492 157.92 -84.66 167.21
CA LYS A 492 159.09 -85.04 166.40
C LYS A 492 160.15 -85.81 167.18
N ALA A 493 160.19 -85.64 168.50
CA ALA A 493 161.11 -86.36 169.40
C ALA A 493 160.77 -87.86 169.52
N LEU A 494 159.52 -88.25 169.31
CA LEU A 494 159.04 -89.62 169.57
C LEU A 494 159.12 -90.57 168.36
N ARG A 495 159.42 -90.07 167.16
CA ARG A 495 159.25 -90.85 165.92
C ARG A 495 160.46 -91.68 165.48
N ASN A 496 161.66 -91.46 166.02
CA ASN A 496 162.87 -92.13 165.52
C ASN A 496 163.33 -93.33 166.35
N GLU A 497 162.71 -93.60 167.51
CA GLU A 497 163.19 -94.62 168.45
C GLU A 497 162.58 -96.01 168.24
N THR A 498 161.54 -96.19 167.42
CA THR A 498 160.75 -97.43 167.43
C THR A 498 160.30 -97.91 166.04
N LYS A 499 161.25 -98.39 165.22
CA LYS A 499 161.08 -99.50 164.23
C LYS A 499 162.41 -99.84 163.49
N ARG A 500 163.32 -100.66 164.06
CA ARG A 500 164.26 -101.63 163.33
C ARG A 500 165.29 -102.41 164.20
N ALA A 501 164.82 -103.13 165.21
CA ALA A 501 165.22 -104.50 165.59
C ALA A 501 163.91 -105.07 166.14
N LEU A 502 163.18 -106.01 165.55
CA LEU A 502 163.40 -107.24 164.80
C LEU A 502 162.02 -107.56 164.15
N GLN A 503 161.83 -108.23 163.01
CA GLN A 503 162.68 -108.89 162.03
C GLN A 503 161.78 -109.25 160.82
N ASP A 504 162.35 -109.87 159.80
CA ASP A 504 161.69 -110.50 158.64
C ASP A 504 160.30 -111.11 158.86
N VAL A 505 159.61 -111.18 157.71
CA VAL A 505 158.25 -111.69 157.45
C VAL A 505 157.16 -110.61 157.45
N THR A 506 157.50 -109.56 156.72
CA THR A 506 156.79 -109.06 155.50
C THR A 506 155.46 -108.32 155.66
N ASN A 507 155.48 -107.33 156.57
CA ASN A 507 155.03 -105.92 156.50
C ASN A 507 153.96 -105.50 155.46
N ASN A 508 152.83 -104.87 155.80
CA ASN A 508 152.23 -104.49 157.08
C ASN A 508 150.72 -104.23 156.90
N GLN A 509 149.94 -104.82 157.79
CA GLN A 509 148.51 -104.57 158.01
C GLN A 509 148.23 -103.26 158.77
N ALA A 510 146.93 -102.92 158.73
CA ALA A 510 146.14 -102.15 159.72
C ALA A 510 146.37 -100.63 159.70
N SER A 511 145.39 -99.77 159.97
CA SER A 511 144.19 -99.86 160.82
C SER A 511 143.24 -98.72 160.41
N ASN A 512 141.91 -98.85 160.33
CA ASN A 512 140.92 -99.37 161.28
C ASN A 512 140.60 -98.42 162.45
N GLY A 513 139.29 -98.15 162.61
CA GLY A 513 138.60 -97.69 163.82
C GLY A 513 138.82 -96.23 164.20
N SER A 514 137.87 -95.51 164.80
CA SER A 514 136.61 -95.88 165.43
C SER A 514 136.01 -94.56 166.03
N PRO A 515 134.91 -94.57 166.80
CA PRO A 515 133.75 -93.73 166.50
C PRO A 515 133.33 -92.85 167.71
N GLU A 516 132.11 -92.30 167.59
CA GLU A 516 131.20 -91.93 168.68
C GLU A 516 131.39 -90.62 169.48
N LYS A 517 130.23 -89.93 169.59
CA LYS A 517 129.65 -89.25 170.77
C LYS A 517 129.95 -87.75 171.00
N PRO A 518 129.10 -87.02 171.79
CA PRO A 518 127.67 -86.75 171.55
C PRO A 518 127.24 -85.34 172.06
N ASP A 519 125.92 -85.15 172.18
CA ASP A 519 125.20 -84.31 173.15
C ASP A 519 125.07 -82.81 172.87
N ALA A 520 123.86 -82.32 172.57
CA ALA A 520 122.72 -82.06 173.47
C ALA A 520 122.72 -80.54 173.77
N SER A 521 121.64 -79.77 173.74
CA SER A 521 120.22 -80.08 173.82
C SER A 521 119.42 -78.75 173.79
N LEU A 522 118.19 -78.84 173.29
CA LEU A 522 116.98 -78.22 173.87
C LEU A 522 116.59 -76.76 173.51
N PRO A 523 115.27 -76.43 173.57
CA PRO A 523 114.51 -76.08 172.35
C PRO A 523 113.48 -74.94 172.57
N ASN A 524 112.61 -74.64 171.59
CA ASN A 524 111.15 -74.68 171.84
C ASN A 524 110.28 -74.65 170.58
N ARG A 525 109.14 -75.35 170.70
CA ARG A 525 108.04 -75.56 169.75
C ARG A 525 106.94 -74.50 169.92
N LEU A 526 106.03 -74.34 168.95
CA LEU A 526 104.65 -74.89 168.96
C LEU A 526 103.78 -74.40 167.79
N ALA A 527 102.68 -75.12 167.61
CA ALA A 527 101.73 -75.13 166.50
C ALA A 527 100.35 -74.53 166.86
N ARG A 528 99.47 -74.51 165.83
CA ARG A 528 97.98 -74.60 165.78
C ARG A 528 97.11 -73.33 165.51
N LEU A 529 96.17 -73.56 164.55
CA LEU A 529 94.72 -73.24 164.47
C LEU A 529 94.16 -71.90 163.89
N ARG A 530 93.03 -72.04 163.15
CA ARG A 530 91.79 -71.20 163.05
C ARG A 530 91.41 -70.49 164.39
N PRO A 531 90.32 -69.67 164.50
CA PRO A 531 89.63 -68.76 163.54
C PRO A 531 89.08 -67.43 164.16
N VAL A 532 88.55 -66.53 163.30
CA VAL A 532 87.46 -65.49 163.45
C VAL A 532 87.52 -64.56 164.69
N SER A 533 87.54 -63.23 164.58
CA SER A 533 86.97 -62.31 163.57
C SER A 533 88.01 -61.34 163.01
#